data_AF-A0A0Q8J9T1-F1
#
_entry.id   AF-A0A0Q8J9T1-F1
#
_cell.length_a   1.000
_cell.length_b   1.000
_cell.length_c   1.000
_cell.angle_alpha   90.00
_cell.angle_beta   90.00
_cell.angle_gamma   90.00
#
_symmetry.space_group_name_H-M   'P 1'
#
loop_
_entity.id
_entity.type
_entity.pdbx_description
1 polymer ?
#
loop_
_entity_poly.entity_id
_entity_poly.type
_entity_poly.pdbx_seq_one_letter_code
_entity_poly.pdbx_strand_id
1 'polypeptide(L)'
;MGGCVRYPIDCSINAEAMSLRRVESFVSYEYRKPTPRPAVVFDKRKADAKPETFVTVIYPYADVAPVIVVKERAGNDLIGGTRDLTIAVDAVERRVRASLQP
;
A
#
# COMPACT_ATOMS: atom_id res chain seq x y z
N MET A 1 -10.10 -3.68 -18.39
CA MET A 1 -10.94 -4.24 -17.31
C MET A 1 -10.19 -5.42 -16.72
N GLY A 2 -9.41 -5.21 -15.65
CA GLY A 2 -8.71 -6.28 -14.94
C GLY A 2 -9.42 -6.56 -13.63
N GLY A 3 -10.27 -7.59 -13.62
CA GLY A 3 -10.90 -8.07 -12.39
C GLY A 3 -9.89 -8.90 -11.60
N CYS A 4 -9.71 -8.57 -10.32
CA CYS A 4 -8.85 -9.30 -9.40
C CYS A 4 -9.63 -10.46 -8.76
N VAL A 5 -9.17 -11.70 -8.91
CA VAL A 5 -9.80 -12.90 -8.33
C VAL A 5 -8.81 -13.61 -7.39
N ARG A 6 -9.16 -13.58 -6.09
CA ARG A 6 -8.87 -14.52 -4.99
C ARG A 6 -7.40 -14.92 -4.65
N TYR A 7 -7.05 -14.60 -3.39
CA TYR A 7 -5.90 -15.05 -2.56
C TYR A 7 -4.53 -14.39 -2.84
N PRO A 8 -3.71 -14.22 -1.78
CA PRO A 8 -3.06 -12.97 -1.48
C PRO A 8 -1.86 -12.80 -2.41
N ILE A 9 -1.45 -11.56 -2.66
CA ILE A 9 -0.20 -11.14 -3.31
C ILE A 9 -0.33 -10.66 -4.77
N ASP A 10 -1.32 -11.10 -5.56
CA ASP A 10 -1.34 -10.76 -7.01
C ASP A 10 -2.10 -9.49 -7.43
N CYS A 11 -2.65 -8.72 -6.48
CA CYS A 11 -3.24 -7.42 -6.79
C CYS A 11 -2.58 -6.34 -5.94
N SER A 12 -1.46 -5.87 -6.45
CA SER A 12 -0.90 -4.60 -5.99
C SER A 12 -1.91 -3.49 -6.27
N ILE A 13 -2.15 -2.66 -5.26
CA ILE A 13 -2.89 -1.41 -5.43
C ILE A 13 -2.08 -0.35 -6.21
N ASN A 14 -0.79 -0.60 -6.44
CA ASN A 14 0.08 0.28 -7.22
C ASN A 14 0.02 -0.12 -8.71
N ALA A 15 -0.04 0.88 -9.59
CA ALA A 15 -0.13 0.67 -11.04
C ALA A 15 1.11 0.01 -11.66
N GLU A 16 2.27 0.15 -11.01
CA GLU A 16 3.54 -0.36 -11.50
C GLU A 16 3.93 -1.67 -10.84
N ALA A 17 4.68 -2.50 -11.58
CA ALA A 17 5.22 -3.75 -11.09
C ALA A 17 6.13 -3.52 -9.87
N MET A 18 5.91 -4.31 -8.83
CA MET A 18 6.66 -4.24 -7.58
C MET A 18 6.84 -5.63 -7.00
N SER A 19 7.88 -5.81 -6.19
CA SER A 19 8.14 -7.06 -5.48
C SER A 19 7.90 -6.91 -3.98
N LEU A 20 7.37 -7.96 -3.36
CA LEU A 20 7.18 -8.07 -1.91
C LEU A 20 8.17 -9.12 -1.39
N ARG A 21 9.00 -8.75 -0.42
CA ARG A 21 9.96 -9.66 0.22
C ARG A 21 9.85 -9.60 1.73
N ARG A 22 9.99 -10.75 2.39
CA ARG A 22 10.19 -10.83 3.84
C ARG A 22 11.65 -10.57 4.17
N VAL A 23 11.90 -9.88 5.28
CA VAL A 23 13.26 -9.58 5.75
C VAL A 23 13.38 -9.92 7.23
N GLU A 24 14.59 -10.27 7.64
CA GLU A 24 14.91 -10.47 9.05
C GLU A 24 14.90 -9.12 9.78
N SER A 25 14.24 -9.07 10.93
CA SER A 25 14.12 -7.85 11.72
C SER A 25 13.95 -8.17 13.21
N PHE A 26 14.33 -7.24 14.06
CA PHE A 26 14.28 -7.36 15.50
C PHE A 26 13.64 -6.12 16.13
N VAL A 27 13.01 -6.30 17.28
CA VAL A 27 12.56 -5.23 18.19
C VAL A 27 13.18 -5.44 19.57
N SER A 28 13.60 -4.38 20.24
CA SER A 28 14.15 -4.45 21.59
C SER A 28 13.31 -3.56 22.50
N TYR A 29 12.54 -4.17 23.41
CA TYR A 29 11.77 -3.43 24.42
C TYR A 29 12.61 -3.14 25.68
N GLU A 30 13.65 -3.94 25.90
CA GLU A 30 14.62 -3.78 26.98
C GLU A 30 16.04 -3.73 26.41
N TYR A 31 16.98 -3.17 27.18
CA TYR A 31 18.37 -3.04 26.75
C TYR A 31 19.00 -4.42 26.49
N ARG A 32 19.63 -4.58 25.31
CA ARG A 32 20.31 -5.80 24.86
C ARG A 32 19.41 -7.06 24.85
N LYS A 33 18.10 -6.90 24.67
CA LYS A 33 17.15 -8.02 24.50
C LYS A 33 16.38 -7.92 23.17
N PRO A 34 17.06 -8.12 22.03
CA PRO A 34 16.39 -8.13 20.74
C PRO A 34 15.50 -9.38 20.61
N THR A 35 14.28 -9.18 20.14
CA THR A 35 13.32 -10.24 19.82
C THR A 35 13.03 -10.21 18.32
N PRO A 36 13.12 -11.34 17.59
CA PRO A 36 12.77 -11.38 16.18
C PRO A 36 11.33 -10.93 15.94
N ARG A 37 11.08 -10.23 14.84
CA ARG A 37 9.74 -9.81 14.43
C ARG A 37 9.54 -9.95 12.93
N PRO A 38 8.29 -10.16 12.46
CA PRO A 38 7.99 -10.08 11.03
C PRO A 38 8.33 -8.70 10.47
N ALA A 39 8.97 -8.68 9.31
CA ALA A 39 9.17 -7.48 8.52
C ALA A 39 9.06 -7.80 7.03
N VAL A 40 8.61 -6.82 6.28
CA VAL A 40 8.45 -6.91 4.83
C VAL A 40 8.95 -5.64 4.15
N VAL A 41 9.36 -5.77 2.91
CA VAL A 41 9.79 -4.67 2.05
C VAL A 41 9.03 -4.76 0.72
N PHE A 42 8.65 -3.59 0.23
CA PHE A 42 8.09 -3.38 -1.10
C PHE A 42 9.14 -2.69 -1.98
N ASP A 43 9.66 -3.40 -2.98
CA ASP A 43 10.69 -2.87 -3.87
C ASP A 43 10.12 -2.54 -5.25
N LYS A 44 10.48 -1.37 -5.78
CA LYS A 44 10.30 -0.98 -7.18
C LYS A 44 11.65 -0.59 -7.78
N ARG A 45 11.86 -0.90 -9.06
CA ARG A 45 13.04 -0.43 -9.80
C ARG A 45 12.76 0.95 -10.37
N LYS A 46 13.46 1.97 -9.86
CA LYS A 46 13.49 3.30 -10.48
C LYS A 46 14.35 3.26 -11.75
N ALA A 47 13.72 3.38 -12.91
CA ALA A 47 14.40 3.25 -14.20
C ALA A 47 14.86 4.59 -14.79
N ASP A 48 14.20 5.69 -14.43
CA ASP A 48 14.47 7.03 -14.98
C ASP A 48 14.40 8.12 -13.90
N ALA A 49 14.40 9.39 -14.32
CA ALA A 49 14.36 10.54 -13.41
C ALA A 49 12.95 10.81 -12.83
N LYS A 50 11.90 10.14 -13.31
CA LYS A 50 10.54 10.37 -12.83
C LYS A 50 10.38 9.89 -11.39
N PRO A 51 9.50 10.53 -10.60
CA PRO A 51 9.21 10.07 -9.25
C PRO A 51 8.50 8.72 -9.25
N GLU A 52 8.95 7.84 -8.35
CA GLU A 52 8.28 6.58 -8.02
C GLU A 52 7.36 6.83 -6.82
N THR A 53 6.16 6.26 -6.85
CA THR A 53 5.17 6.46 -5.79
C THR A 53 4.69 5.14 -5.21
N PHE A 54 4.31 5.16 -3.93
CA PHE A 54 3.73 4.02 -3.23
C PHE A 54 2.45 4.43 -2.53
N VAL A 55 1.41 3.65 -2.73
CA VAL A 55 0.18 3.70 -1.95
C VAL A 55 0.14 2.44 -1.09
N THR A 56 -0.11 2.63 0.22
CA THR A 56 -0.24 1.56 1.20
C THR A 56 -1.50 1.79 2.02
N VAL A 57 -2.31 0.75 2.19
CA VAL A 57 -3.50 0.79 3.04
C VAL A 57 -3.23 -0.03 4.30
N ILE A 58 -3.30 0.62 5.46
CA ILE A 58 -3.24 -0.04 6.77
C ILE A 58 -4.67 -0.04 7.31
N TYR A 59 -5.25 -1.22 7.42
CA TYR A 59 -6.66 -1.39 7.80
C TYR A 59 -6.78 -2.41 8.93
N PRO A 60 -7.07 -1.97 10.17
CA PRO A 60 -7.40 -2.88 11.26
C PRO A 60 -8.69 -3.65 10.95
N TYR A 61 -8.70 -4.95 11.23
CA TYR A 61 -9.87 -5.82 11.11
C TYR A 61 -9.87 -6.81 12.29
N ALA A 62 -11.00 -7.47 12.52
CA ALA A 62 -11.13 -8.48 13.58
C ALA A 62 -10.58 -9.83 13.11
N ASP A 63 -11.42 -10.63 12.46
CA ASP A 63 -11.09 -12.03 12.16
C ASP A 63 -10.74 -12.25 10.68
N VAL A 64 -11.53 -11.69 9.76
CA VAL A 64 -11.37 -11.90 8.31
C VAL A 64 -10.88 -10.61 7.66
N ALA A 65 -9.77 -10.71 6.93
CA ALA A 65 -9.22 -9.58 6.18
C ALA A 65 -10.18 -9.20 5.04
N PRO A 66 -10.56 -7.92 4.92
CA PRO A 66 -11.45 -7.48 3.86
C PRO A 66 -10.73 -7.45 2.50
N VAL A 67 -11.50 -7.51 1.43
CA VAL A 67 -10.99 -7.24 0.09
C VAL A 67 -10.90 -5.72 -0.09
N ILE A 68 -9.67 -5.23 -0.28
CA ILE A 68 -9.41 -3.80 -0.49
C ILE A 68 -9.06 -3.57 -1.96
N VAL A 69 -9.79 -2.64 -2.60
CA VAL A 69 -9.51 -2.17 -3.96
C VAL A 69 -9.28 -0.67 -3.91
N VAL A 70 -8.19 -0.20 -4.52
CA VAL A 70 -7.90 1.23 -4.66
C VAL A 70 -7.98 1.60 -6.14
N LYS A 71 -8.69 2.68 -6.44
CA LYS A 71 -8.78 3.26 -7.78
C LYS A 71 -8.32 4.71 -7.71
N GLU A 72 -7.34 5.06 -8.52
CA GLU A 72 -6.95 6.46 -8.73
C GLU A 72 -8.01 7.17 -9.57
N ARG A 73 -8.29 8.44 -9.25
CA ARG A 73 -9.15 9.30 -10.07
C ARG A 73 -8.31 10.29 -10.88
N ALA A 74 -8.89 10.81 -11.96
CA ALA A 74 -8.22 11.73 -12.88
C ALA A 74 -7.68 13.03 -12.22
N GLY A 75 -8.19 13.41 -11.04
CA GLY A 75 -7.71 14.56 -10.27
C GLY A 75 -6.64 14.22 -9.23
N ASN A 76 -6.12 12.98 -9.21
CA ASN A 76 -5.06 12.56 -8.32
C ASN A 76 -3.72 13.06 -8.87
N ASP A 77 -2.99 13.86 -8.07
CA ASP A 77 -1.64 14.32 -8.38
C ASP A 77 -0.71 13.95 -7.22
N LEU A 78 -0.10 12.77 -7.35
CA LEU A 78 0.80 12.24 -6.33
C LEU A 78 2.03 13.13 -6.08
N ILE A 79 2.43 13.95 -7.06
CA ILE A 79 3.61 14.82 -6.95
C ILE A 79 3.19 16.19 -6.41
N GLY A 80 2.16 16.80 -6.97
CA GLY A 80 1.63 18.11 -6.57
C GLY A 80 0.73 18.10 -5.33
N GLY A 81 0.79 17.06 -4.50
CA GLY A 81 0.14 17.01 -3.19
C GLY A 81 -1.38 16.74 -3.19
N THR A 82 -2.04 16.72 -4.35
CA THR A 82 -3.49 16.44 -4.42
C THR A 82 -3.74 14.94 -4.42
N ARG A 83 -4.53 14.44 -3.46
CA ARG A 83 -4.93 13.02 -3.39
C ARG A 83 -6.41 12.90 -3.67
N ASP A 84 -6.78 12.14 -4.69
CA ASP A 84 -8.17 11.82 -5.02
C ASP A 84 -8.27 10.33 -5.36
N LEU A 85 -8.54 9.53 -4.33
CA LEU A 85 -8.57 8.07 -4.40
C LEU A 85 -9.98 7.57 -4.07
N THR A 86 -10.38 6.48 -4.70
CA THR A 86 -11.55 5.70 -4.28
C THR A 86 -11.06 4.39 -3.70
N ILE A 87 -11.40 4.13 -2.43
CA ILE A 87 -11.05 2.91 -1.71
C ILE A 87 -12.34 2.13 -1.50
N ALA A 88 -12.40 0.90 -1.99
CA ALA A 88 -13.48 -0.03 -1.72
C ALA A 88 -13.02 -1.05 -0.67
N VAL A 89 -13.80 -1.23 0.39
CA VAL A 89 -13.61 -2.28 1.39
C VAL A 89 -14.85 -3.16 1.34
N ASP A 90 -14.68 -4.43 0.97
CA ASP A 90 -15.80 -5.39 0.77
C ASP A 90 -16.95 -4.79 -0.06
N ALA A 91 -16.59 -4.23 -1.22
CA ALA A 91 -17.47 -3.55 -2.19
C ALA A 91 -18.10 -2.22 -1.72
N VAL A 92 -17.89 -1.78 -0.47
CA VAL A 92 -18.32 -0.46 -0.01
C VAL A 92 -17.29 0.58 -0.41
N GLU A 93 -17.64 1.43 -1.39
CA GLU A 93 -16.75 2.49 -1.86
C GLU A 93 -16.77 3.73 -0.96
N ARG A 94 -15.57 4.27 -0.70
CA ARG A 94 -15.35 5.55 -0.04
C ARG A 94 -14.37 6.37 -0.85
N ARG A 95 -14.69 7.66 -1.03
CA ARG A 95 -13.79 8.61 -1.66
C ARG A 95 -12.92 9.28 -0.61
N VAL A 96 -11.62 9.23 -0.82
CA VAL A 96 -10.64 9.97 -0.02
C VAL A 96 -10.13 11.12 -0.87
N ARG A 97 -10.41 12.35 -0.42
CA ARG A 97 -9.86 13.55 -1.02
C ARG A 97 -9.09 14.31 0.04
N ALA A 98 -7.83 14.56 -0.21
CA ALA A 98 -6.97 15.31 0.69
C ALA A 98 -5.98 16.17 -0.10
N SER A 99 -5.64 17.32 0.46
CA SER A 99 -4.49 18.10 0.03
C SER A 99 -3.40 17.87 1.06
N LEU A 100 -2.34 17.18 0.64
CA LEU A 100 -1.13 17.04 1.44
C LEU A 100 -0.23 18.19 1.03
N GLN A 101 0.06 19.12 1.95
CA GLN A 101 1.04 20.17 1.68
C GLN A 101 2.38 19.52 1.29
N PRO A 102 3.06 20.04 0.26
CA PRO A 102 4.37 19.53 -0.14
C PRO A 102 5.44 19.74 0.94
#